data_AF-A0A8C2YVE0-F1
#
_entry.id   AF-A0A8C2YVE0-F1
#
_cell.length_a   1.000
_cell.length_b   1.000
_cell.length_c   1.000
_cell.angle_alpha   90.00
_cell.angle_beta   90.00
_cell.angle_gamma   90.00
#
_symmetry.space_group_name_H-M   'P 1'
#
loop_
_entity.id
_entity.type
_entity.pdbx_description
1 polymer ?
#
loop_
_entity_poly.entity_id
_entity_poly.type
_entity_poly.pdbx_seq_one_letter_code
_entity_poly.pdbx_strand_id
1 'polypeptide(L)'
;MNYISLGTAVIGADNNLHLILPEGIFPLPGTSSSSQVTSVLTPISQVHTSTLAVRQMYHPAAVMPLQRYRTTAPVLIPAPARKPSLASAFASSHSSPAAFAAPQAAVHTAVKAVTTKRRLKQCEAAKEKVPHEIRQRYVNMFTEEFLKTTENVNEAFEKALAEEKAVYNRSVNKLKYLSVAVNALKSLKETVRSGFLSFFLFFLFECICHFIQILWQRLSDCVFPPDDMALYEILRDYVLTEEKLVESNYPVQHPEKPGSCVLFIDVKKGSADPLKRICCRCGSTYSVNQMGKHIRKEECNYHYGKGVTEKVPGGVETRYSCCEGVMGAPGCQVFQVHVHDSISMDGFVSTVPRHPSDTSCPGVYSLDCEMCYTIHGLELSRVTVVNSSVQVVYDTFIRPDNEVIDYNTRFSGICEEDVKGNRTSLREVQETLLSFVSADTILIGHGLETDLCALKLLHGTVIDTSVVFPHRLGLPHKLTLNNLTADYLRRIIQESVCGHDTEDDAAACMELMLWKVKEEGKVKKIWI
;
A
#
# COMPACT_ATOMS: atom_id res chain seq x y z
N MET A 1 51.31 -15.15 37.12
CA MET A 1 50.36 -15.21 38.26
C MET A 1 50.46 -13.91 39.02
N ASN A 2 49.33 -13.23 39.21
CA ASN A 2 49.05 -12.26 40.28
C ASN A 2 47.58 -11.87 40.10
N TYR A 3 46.71 -12.36 40.98
CA TYR A 3 45.29 -12.01 40.99
C TYR A 3 45.07 -10.92 42.05
N ILE A 4 44.25 -9.93 41.74
CA ILE A 4 43.65 -9.05 42.74
C ILE A 4 42.16 -9.36 42.76
N SER A 5 41.65 -9.74 43.92
CA SER A 5 40.21 -9.93 44.14
C SER A 5 39.61 -8.60 44.59
N LEU A 6 38.53 -8.17 43.96
CA LEU A 6 37.79 -6.96 44.33
C LEU A 6 36.30 -7.32 44.41
N GLY A 7 35.76 -7.22 45.63
CA GLY A 7 34.45 -7.73 45.98
C GLY A 7 33.28 -6.86 45.50
N THR A 8 32.08 -7.39 45.69
CA THR A 8 30.79 -6.83 45.29
C THR A 8 30.60 -5.37 45.70
N ALA A 9 30.65 -4.45 44.74
CA ALA A 9 30.20 -3.08 44.92
C ALA A 9 28.68 -2.99 44.68
N VAL A 10 27.89 -2.93 45.76
CA VAL A 10 26.46 -2.63 45.69
C VAL A 10 26.30 -1.11 45.69
N ILE A 11 25.82 -0.54 44.58
CA ILE A 11 25.39 0.86 44.51
C ILE A 11 23.86 0.87 44.61
N GLY A 12 23.34 1.45 45.69
CA GLY A 12 21.91 1.68 45.85
C GLY A 12 21.46 2.88 45.01
N ALA A 13 20.39 2.69 44.24
CA ALA A 13 19.61 3.76 43.63
C ALA A 13 18.14 3.54 44.01
N ASP A 14 17.43 4.60 44.37
CA ASP A 14 16.06 4.49 44.86
C ASP A 14 15.11 3.95 43.78
N ASN A 15 14.21 3.05 44.21
CA ASN A 15 13.13 2.41 43.44
C ASN A 15 13.54 1.41 42.33
N ASN A 16 13.89 0.20 42.79
CA ASN A 16 13.57 -1.09 42.14
C ASN A 16 14.14 -1.39 40.73
N LEU A 17 15.47 -1.36 40.57
CA LEU A 17 16.13 -2.21 39.56
C LEU A 17 17.48 -2.75 40.07
N HIS A 18 17.65 -4.07 40.05
CA HIS A 18 18.93 -4.73 40.33
C HIS A 18 19.59 -5.17 39.01
N LEU A 19 20.80 -4.68 38.74
CA LEU A 19 21.61 -5.10 37.59
C LEU A 19 22.62 -6.18 38.01
N ILE A 20 22.60 -7.32 37.32
CA ILE A 20 23.63 -8.36 37.41
C ILE A 20 24.35 -8.41 36.06
N LEU A 21 25.66 -8.15 36.05
CA LEU A 21 26.50 -8.24 34.86
C LEU A 21 27.21 -9.61 34.82
N PRO A 22 27.27 -10.29 33.66
CA PRO A 22 28.06 -11.52 33.49
C PRO A 22 29.55 -11.20 33.32
N GLU A 23 30.41 -12.10 33.81
CA GLU A 23 31.87 -11.96 33.72
C GLU A 23 32.40 -12.15 32.28
N GLY A 24 33.32 -11.30 31.85
CA GLY A 24 33.99 -11.39 30.55
C GLY A 24 35.28 -10.58 30.51
N ILE A 25 36.36 -11.17 29.97
CA ILE A 25 37.70 -10.57 29.91
C ILE A 25 37.89 -9.88 28.55
N PHE A 26 38.24 -8.59 28.55
CA PHE A 26 38.60 -7.84 27.34
C PHE A 26 40.03 -7.26 27.43
N PRO A 27 40.87 -7.40 26.38
CA PRO A 27 42.22 -6.86 26.36
C PRO A 27 42.26 -5.39 25.94
N LEU A 28 43.16 -4.61 26.56
CA LEU A 28 43.49 -3.23 26.15
C LEU A 28 44.72 -3.21 25.22
N PRO A 29 44.74 -2.36 24.17
CA PRO A 29 45.93 -2.11 23.38
C PRO A 29 46.89 -1.14 24.10
N GLY A 30 48.20 -1.36 23.96
CA GLY A 30 49.23 -0.53 24.61
C GLY A 30 49.93 0.46 23.66
N THR A 31 50.43 1.55 24.24
CA THR A 31 51.68 2.31 23.93
C THR A 31 52.01 2.73 22.48
N SER A 32 52.57 3.90 22.15
CA SER A 32 52.91 5.13 22.92
C SER A 32 53.49 6.20 21.95
N SER A 33 53.36 7.50 22.29
CA SER A 33 54.26 8.65 21.96
C SER A 33 53.53 9.95 22.32
N SER A 34 53.91 10.65 23.41
CA SER A 34 54.80 11.84 23.40
C SER A 34 54.32 12.96 22.46
N SER A 35 54.01 14.19 22.90
CA SER A 35 54.72 14.97 23.93
C SER A 35 53.93 16.16 24.52
N GLN A 36 54.42 16.61 25.67
CA GLN A 36 54.34 17.96 26.27
C GLN A 36 53.02 18.49 26.89
N VAL A 37 53.12 18.62 28.20
CA VAL A 37 52.27 19.37 29.13
C VAL A 37 52.58 20.87 29.02
N THR A 38 51.57 21.73 29.10
CA THR A 38 51.67 22.94 29.93
C THR A 38 50.31 23.22 30.57
N SER A 39 50.32 23.32 31.89
CA SER A 39 49.17 23.68 32.72
C SER A 39 48.93 25.20 32.72
N VAL A 40 47.76 25.64 33.20
CA VAL A 40 47.59 26.54 34.36
C VAL A 40 46.22 27.27 34.33
N LEU A 41 45.43 27.02 35.39
CA LEU A 41 44.39 27.85 36.02
C LEU A 41 43.15 28.35 35.24
N THR A 42 41.99 27.96 35.78
CA THR A 42 40.73 28.71 35.76
C THR A 42 40.85 30.02 36.58
N PRO A 43 39.90 30.95 36.45
CA PRO A 43 38.85 30.94 37.47
C PRO A 43 37.42 31.17 36.92
N ILE A 44 36.46 30.64 37.68
CA ILE A 44 35.03 30.96 37.58
C ILE A 44 34.79 32.32 38.25
N SER A 45 33.91 33.15 37.69
CA SER A 45 33.15 34.13 38.48
C SER A 45 31.82 34.50 37.84
N GLN A 46 30.93 35.08 38.65
CA GLN A 46 29.48 34.98 38.51
C GLN A 46 28.78 36.28 38.06
N VAL A 47 27.63 36.08 37.40
CA VAL A 47 26.37 36.86 37.51
C VAL A 47 26.40 38.36 37.16
N HIS A 48 25.58 38.76 36.17
CA HIS A 48 24.45 39.66 36.43
C HIS A 48 23.41 39.70 35.30
N THR A 49 22.14 39.74 35.68
CA THR A 49 21.00 40.02 34.80
C THR A 49 20.87 41.52 34.53
N SER A 50 20.53 41.91 33.30
CA SER A 50 19.79 43.16 33.05
C SER A 50 19.03 43.14 31.73
N THR A 51 17.78 43.59 31.79
CA THR A 51 16.82 43.65 30.69
C THR A 51 17.00 44.96 29.92
N LEU A 52 17.17 44.92 28.60
CA LEU A 52 16.99 46.10 27.75
C LEU A 52 16.35 45.71 26.41
N ALA A 53 15.15 46.24 26.17
CA ALA A 53 14.45 46.09 24.89
C ALA A 53 14.97 47.13 23.89
N VAL A 54 15.25 46.71 22.66
CA VAL A 54 15.46 47.61 21.52
C VAL A 54 14.43 47.26 20.45
N ARG A 55 13.38 48.08 20.35
CA ARG A 55 12.55 48.16 19.14
C ARG A 55 13.40 48.76 18.03
N GLN A 56 13.38 48.16 16.84
CA GLN A 56 13.78 48.88 15.64
C GLN A 56 12.72 48.72 14.55
N MET A 57 12.15 49.86 14.15
CA MET A 57 11.12 49.95 13.12
C MET A 57 11.77 49.94 11.74
N TYR A 58 11.18 49.22 10.79
CA TYR A 58 11.42 49.44 9.36
C TYR A 58 10.15 49.98 8.71
N HIS A 59 10.26 51.12 8.03
CA HIS A 59 9.22 51.66 7.18
C HIS A 59 9.37 51.14 5.73
N PRO A 60 8.27 51.03 4.96
CA PRO A 60 8.27 50.37 3.66
C PRO A 60 8.74 51.28 2.51
N ALA A 61 9.35 50.67 1.50
CA ALA A 61 9.65 51.33 0.22
C ALA A 61 8.43 51.31 -0.73
N ALA A 62 8.39 52.27 -1.66
CA ALA A 62 7.16 52.70 -2.32
C ALA A 62 6.69 51.87 -3.53
N VAL A 63 5.38 51.93 -3.77
CA VAL A 63 4.64 51.36 -4.91
C VAL A 63 4.72 52.30 -6.13
N MET A 64 4.86 51.73 -7.34
CA MET A 64 4.38 52.32 -8.61
C MET A 64 3.82 51.21 -9.54
N PRO A 65 2.93 51.51 -10.50
CA PRO A 65 1.69 50.73 -10.65
C PRO A 65 1.38 50.20 -12.07
N LEU A 66 0.18 49.61 -12.18
CA LEU A 66 -0.54 49.10 -13.38
C LEU A 66 -0.30 47.59 -13.66
N GLN A 67 -1.30 46.80 -14.09
CA GLN A 67 -2.62 47.18 -14.63
C GLN A 67 -3.73 46.22 -14.16
N ARG A 68 -4.90 46.76 -13.80
CA ARG A 68 -6.09 45.96 -13.41
C ARG A 68 -6.83 45.47 -14.65
N TYR A 69 -7.20 44.18 -14.67
CA TYR A 69 -8.33 43.68 -15.46
C TYR A 69 -9.36 42.99 -14.54
N ARG A 70 -10.56 43.58 -14.49
CA ARG A 70 -11.85 42.95 -14.16
C ARG A 70 -12.64 42.94 -15.49
N THR A 71 -13.54 42.04 -15.83
CA THR A 71 -14.11 40.83 -15.20
C THR A 71 -14.94 40.12 -16.27
N THR A 72 -14.93 38.79 -16.35
CA THR A 72 -16.03 38.02 -16.97
C THR A 72 -16.18 36.68 -16.25
N ALA A 73 -17.40 36.36 -15.81
CA ALA A 73 -17.78 35.04 -15.32
C ALA A 73 -17.81 34.02 -16.48
N PRO A 74 -17.64 32.70 -16.21
CA PRO A 74 -17.49 31.70 -17.26
C PRO A 74 -18.81 31.43 -18.01
N VAL A 75 -18.71 31.21 -19.33
CA VAL A 75 -19.79 30.67 -20.15
C VAL A 75 -19.73 29.14 -20.11
N LEU A 76 -20.83 28.51 -19.67
CA LEU A 76 -21.00 27.06 -19.71
C LEU A 76 -21.10 26.57 -21.17
N ILE A 77 -20.18 25.68 -21.57
CA ILE A 77 -20.25 24.96 -22.85
C ILE A 77 -20.77 23.54 -22.56
N PRO A 78 -21.93 23.12 -23.10
CA PRO A 78 -22.44 21.76 -22.91
C PRO A 78 -21.59 20.72 -23.65
N ALA A 79 -21.32 19.59 -23.01
CA ALA A 79 -20.70 18.45 -23.67
C ALA A 79 -21.66 17.80 -24.70
N PRO A 80 -21.20 17.46 -25.92
CA PRO A 80 -22.06 16.81 -26.92
C PRO A 80 -22.33 15.34 -26.57
N ALA A 81 -23.59 14.94 -26.66
CA ALA A 81 -24.04 13.58 -26.33
C ALA A 81 -23.50 12.52 -27.31
N ARG A 82 -22.86 11.47 -26.80
CA ARG A 82 -22.64 10.23 -27.57
C ARG A 82 -23.92 9.40 -27.59
N LYS A 83 -24.46 9.16 -28.80
CA LYS A 83 -25.45 8.10 -29.07
C LYS A 83 -24.80 6.94 -29.87
N PRO A 84 -25.34 5.72 -29.78
CA PRO A 84 -24.61 4.51 -30.14
C PRO A 84 -24.68 4.19 -31.64
N SER A 85 -23.62 3.59 -32.18
CA SER A 85 -23.61 2.97 -33.51
C SER A 85 -24.02 1.50 -33.42
N LEU A 86 -25.06 1.15 -34.16
CA LEU A 86 -25.66 -0.19 -34.24
C LEU A 86 -24.76 -1.23 -34.92
N ALA A 87 -25.06 -2.50 -34.63
CA ALA A 87 -24.50 -3.65 -35.33
C ALA A 87 -25.07 -3.81 -36.76
N SER A 88 -24.32 -4.51 -37.60
CA SER A 88 -24.85 -5.14 -38.81
C SER A 88 -24.29 -6.56 -38.95
N ALA A 89 -25.13 -7.57 -38.75
CA ALA A 89 -24.89 -8.91 -39.28
C ALA A 89 -25.24 -8.94 -40.77
N PHE A 90 -24.61 -9.83 -41.56
CA PHE A 90 -25.34 -10.90 -42.27
C PHE A 90 -24.41 -11.84 -43.08
N ALA A 91 -24.91 -13.07 -43.21
CA ALA A 91 -24.75 -14.02 -44.31
C ALA A 91 -23.41 -14.78 -44.52
N SER A 92 -23.51 -16.08 -44.24
CA SER A 92 -22.62 -17.18 -44.68
C SER A 92 -22.75 -17.46 -46.18
N SER A 93 -21.74 -18.08 -46.81
CA SER A 93 -21.95 -19.27 -47.67
C SER A 93 -20.65 -19.96 -48.13
N HIS A 94 -20.80 -21.26 -48.37
CA HIS A 94 -19.85 -22.31 -48.71
C HIS A 94 -18.91 -22.07 -49.91
N SER A 95 -17.68 -22.64 -49.85
CA SER A 95 -17.31 -23.80 -50.71
C SER A 95 -15.85 -24.28 -50.49
N SER A 96 -15.67 -25.60 -50.64
CA SER A 96 -14.42 -26.34 -50.85
C SER A 96 -14.67 -27.31 -52.05
N PRO A 97 -13.78 -28.25 -52.47
CA PRO A 97 -12.37 -28.49 -52.10
C PRO A 97 -11.43 -28.79 -53.29
N ALA A 98 -10.12 -28.89 -53.01
CA ALA A 98 -9.11 -29.61 -53.81
C ALA A 98 -7.83 -29.85 -52.96
N ALA A 99 -6.83 -30.67 -53.35
CA ALA A 99 -6.80 -32.05 -53.86
C ALA A 99 -5.33 -32.54 -53.94
N PHE A 100 -5.09 -33.87 -53.94
CA PHE A 100 -3.78 -34.55 -54.19
C PHE A 100 -2.66 -34.34 -53.12
N ALA A 101 -1.78 -35.31 -52.80
CA ALA A 101 -1.77 -36.76 -53.02
C ALA A 101 -0.80 -37.45 -51.99
N ALA A 102 -0.94 -38.76 -51.80
CA ALA A 102 0.04 -39.64 -51.14
C ALA A 102 0.50 -40.75 -52.14
N PRO A 103 1.56 -41.53 -51.86
CA PRO A 103 1.29 -42.95 -51.55
C PRO A 103 2.31 -43.74 -50.67
N GLN A 104 1.78 -44.66 -49.83
CA GLN A 104 2.23 -46.07 -49.58
C GLN A 104 3.64 -46.35 -48.98
N ALA A 105 4.01 -47.50 -48.35
CA ALA A 105 3.42 -48.83 -48.00
C ALA A 105 4.02 -49.28 -46.63
N ALA A 106 3.44 -50.06 -45.69
CA ALA A 106 2.65 -51.32 -45.64
C ALA A 106 3.48 -52.64 -45.56
N VAL A 107 3.42 -53.35 -44.41
CA VAL A 107 3.66 -54.82 -44.22
C VAL A 107 2.80 -55.36 -43.04
N HIS A 108 2.30 -56.61 -43.14
CA HIS A 108 1.38 -57.30 -42.21
C HIS A 108 2.08 -57.99 -41.01
N THR A 109 1.41 -58.60 -40.00
CA THR A 109 0.86 -60.00 -39.99
C THR A 109 -0.08 -60.25 -38.78
N ALA A 110 -0.69 -61.44 -38.63
CA ALA A 110 -2.03 -61.64 -38.03
C ALA A 110 -2.15 -62.39 -36.68
N VAL A 111 -3.16 -61.97 -35.90
CA VAL A 111 -4.22 -62.73 -35.17
C VAL A 111 -3.91 -64.07 -34.47
N LYS A 112 -4.16 -64.12 -33.14
CA LYS A 112 -5.11 -65.08 -32.48
C LYS A 112 -5.44 -64.66 -31.04
N ALA A 113 -6.55 -65.17 -30.50
CA ALA A 113 -7.13 -64.77 -29.20
C ALA A 113 -7.36 -65.98 -28.27
N VAL A 114 -7.49 -65.72 -26.95
CA VAL A 114 -8.49 -66.27 -25.98
C VAL A 114 -8.09 -65.92 -24.53
N THR A 115 -9.07 -65.95 -23.63
CA THR A 115 -9.15 -65.29 -22.31
C THR A 115 -8.56 -66.05 -21.11
N THR A 116 -7.98 -65.34 -20.13
CA THR A 116 -8.37 -65.44 -18.70
C THR A 116 -7.84 -64.26 -17.86
N LYS A 117 -8.53 -63.91 -16.76
CA LYS A 117 -8.25 -62.71 -15.94
C LYS A 117 -7.14 -62.95 -14.90
N ARG A 118 -6.32 -61.92 -14.62
CA ARG A 118 -6.24 -61.20 -13.31
C ARG A 118 -4.81 -60.81 -12.84
N ARG A 119 -4.40 -59.57 -13.14
CA ARG A 119 -3.90 -58.55 -12.17
C ARG A 119 -3.52 -57.27 -12.95
N LEU A 120 -3.95 -56.10 -12.47
CA LEU A 120 -3.56 -54.83 -13.08
C LEU A 120 -2.06 -54.60 -12.89
N LYS A 121 -1.35 -54.36 -14.00
CA LYS A 121 -0.08 -53.65 -13.98
C LYS A 121 -0.15 -52.55 -15.04
N GLN A 122 -0.16 -51.32 -14.54
CA GLN A 122 0.14 -50.03 -15.15
C GLN A 122 0.60 -50.07 -16.62
N CYS A 123 -0.07 -49.29 -17.48
CA CYS A 123 0.43 -48.93 -18.80
C CYS A 123 0.45 -47.40 -18.93
N GLU A 124 1.43 -46.87 -19.64
CA GLU A 124 1.81 -45.46 -19.62
C GLU A 124 0.78 -44.59 -20.35
N ALA A 125 0.04 -43.77 -19.60
CA ALA A 125 -0.78 -42.72 -20.18
C ALA A 125 0.10 -41.60 -20.73
N ALA A 126 -0.24 -41.10 -21.91
CA ALA A 126 0.43 -39.94 -22.52
C ALA A 126 0.48 -38.76 -21.54
N LYS A 127 1.53 -37.92 -21.62
CA LYS A 127 1.66 -36.70 -20.80
C LYS A 127 0.59 -35.68 -21.20
N GLU A 128 -0.63 -35.85 -20.66
CA GLU A 128 -1.71 -34.89 -20.79
C GLU A 128 -1.28 -33.54 -20.20
N LYS A 129 -1.62 -32.44 -20.88
CA LYS A 129 -1.29 -31.07 -20.44
C LYS A 129 -1.92 -30.69 -19.09
N VAL A 130 -2.91 -31.45 -18.64
CA VAL A 130 -3.56 -31.38 -17.32
C VAL A 130 -3.93 -32.81 -16.91
N PRO A 131 -3.53 -33.29 -15.71
CA PRO A 131 -3.89 -34.64 -15.24
C PRO A 131 -5.41 -34.87 -15.16
N HIS A 132 -5.85 -36.05 -15.61
CA HIS A 132 -7.26 -36.48 -15.59
C HIS A 132 -8.00 -36.22 -14.26
N GLU A 133 -7.37 -36.47 -13.11
CA GLU A 133 -7.99 -36.25 -11.78
C GLU A 133 -8.39 -34.78 -11.55
N ILE A 134 -7.57 -33.84 -12.01
CA ILE A 134 -7.86 -32.40 -11.91
C ILE A 134 -9.00 -32.03 -12.84
N ARG A 135 -8.99 -32.59 -14.06
CA ARG A 135 -10.07 -32.37 -15.05
C ARG A 135 -11.40 -32.89 -14.54
N GLN A 136 -11.43 -34.12 -14.03
CA GLN A 136 -12.62 -34.74 -13.44
C GLN A 136 -13.16 -33.93 -12.26
N ARG A 137 -12.29 -33.36 -11.41
CA ARG A 137 -12.71 -32.47 -10.31
C ARG A 137 -13.47 -31.25 -10.83
N TYR A 138 -13.02 -30.61 -11.91
CA TYR A 138 -13.74 -29.49 -12.51
C TYR A 138 -15.00 -29.94 -13.27
N VAL A 139 -15.03 -31.10 -13.93
CA VAL A 139 -16.28 -31.67 -14.49
C VAL A 139 -17.33 -31.83 -13.39
N ASN A 140 -16.96 -32.38 -12.23
CA ASN A 140 -17.88 -32.54 -11.11
C ASN A 140 -18.39 -31.18 -10.61
N MET A 141 -17.50 -30.21 -10.41
CA MET A 141 -17.88 -28.84 -9.98
C MET A 141 -18.76 -28.13 -11.03
N PHE A 142 -18.51 -28.28 -12.33
CA PHE A 142 -19.40 -27.76 -13.37
C PHE A 142 -20.74 -28.48 -13.39
N THR A 143 -20.77 -29.79 -13.16
CA THR A 143 -22.01 -30.58 -13.08
C THR A 143 -22.87 -30.11 -11.90
N GLU A 144 -22.25 -29.90 -10.74
CA GLU A 144 -22.90 -29.34 -9.55
C GLU A 144 -23.51 -27.94 -9.79
N GLU A 145 -22.88 -27.10 -10.62
CA GLU A 145 -23.45 -25.81 -11.01
C GLU A 145 -24.56 -25.92 -12.07
N PHE A 146 -24.40 -26.76 -13.10
CA PHE A 146 -25.43 -26.94 -14.12
C PHE A 146 -26.71 -27.59 -13.55
N LEU A 147 -26.57 -28.56 -12.63
CA LEU A 147 -27.68 -29.19 -11.90
C LEU A 147 -28.58 -28.18 -11.15
N LYS A 148 -28.10 -26.97 -10.86
CA LYS A 148 -28.92 -25.90 -10.26
C LYS A 148 -29.86 -25.21 -11.26
N THR A 149 -29.70 -25.47 -12.56
CA THR A 149 -30.46 -24.82 -13.65
C THR A 149 -31.11 -25.79 -14.63
N THR A 150 -30.74 -27.07 -14.62
CA THR A 150 -31.30 -28.10 -15.49
C THR A 150 -31.88 -29.24 -14.67
N GLU A 151 -33.15 -29.59 -14.91
CA GLU A 151 -33.86 -30.65 -14.18
C GLU A 151 -33.33 -32.08 -14.47
N ASN A 152 -32.58 -32.27 -15.57
CA ASN A 152 -32.06 -33.56 -15.99
C ASN A 152 -30.56 -33.71 -15.72
N VAL A 153 -30.19 -34.70 -14.90
CA VAL A 153 -28.81 -35.01 -14.50
C VAL A 153 -27.90 -35.31 -15.69
N ASN A 154 -28.40 -36.04 -16.70
CA ASN A 154 -27.61 -36.39 -17.87
C ASN A 154 -27.29 -35.15 -18.74
N GLU A 155 -28.22 -34.20 -18.81
CA GLU A 155 -28.04 -32.95 -19.55
C GLU A 155 -27.05 -32.01 -18.84
N ALA A 156 -27.11 -31.94 -17.51
CA ALA A 156 -26.15 -31.18 -16.69
C ALA A 156 -24.72 -31.70 -16.88
N PHE A 157 -24.55 -33.03 -16.91
CA PHE A 157 -23.25 -33.67 -17.07
C PHE A 157 -22.66 -33.47 -18.48
N GLU A 158 -23.46 -33.59 -19.54
CA GLU A 158 -23.01 -33.30 -20.91
C GLU A 158 -22.62 -31.82 -21.08
N LYS A 159 -23.36 -30.88 -20.48
CA LYS A 159 -22.99 -29.45 -20.45
C LYS A 159 -21.69 -29.21 -19.69
N ALA A 160 -21.48 -29.89 -18.55
CA ALA A 160 -20.25 -29.82 -17.78
C ALA A 160 -19.03 -30.36 -18.54
N LEU A 161 -19.19 -31.47 -19.27
CA LEU A 161 -18.15 -32.02 -20.15
C LEU A 161 -17.84 -31.09 -21.33
N ALA A 162 -18.84 -30.43 -21.91
CA ALA A 162 -18.66 -29.45 -22.98
C ALA A 162 -17.85 -28.23 -22.51
N GLU A 163 -18.19 -27.66 -21.34
CA GLU A 163 -17.46 -26.51 -20.80
C GLU A 163 -16.04 -26.89 -20.35
N GLU A 164 -15.84 -28.05 -19.69
CA GLU A 164 -14.49 -28.51 -19.36
C GLU A 164 -13.62 -28.68 -20.61
N LYS A 165 -14.18 -29.26 -21.67
CA LYS A 165 -13.48 -29.42 -22.95
C LYS A 165 -13.13 -28.06 -23.58
N ALA A 166 -14.00 -27.05 -23.45
CA ALA A 166 -13.71 -25.69 -23.90
C ALA A 166 -12.62 -25.01 -23.05
N VAL A 167 -12.63 -25.19 -21.73
CA VAL A 167 -11.57 -24.74 -20.81
C VAL A 167 -10.23 -25.43 -21.10
N TYR A 168 -10.25 -26.75 -21.29
CA TYR A 168 -9.08 -27.56 -21.64
C TYR A 168 -8.49 -27.11 -22.97
N ASN A 169 -9.30 -26.90 -24.01
CA ASN A 169 -8.83 -26.44 -25.31
C ASN A 169 -8.22 -25.03 -25.27
N ARG A 170 -8.80 -24.10 -24.49
CA ARG A 170 -8.25 -22.76 -24.24
C ARG A 170 -6.94 -22.75 -23.43
N SER A 171 -6.56 -23.88 -22.82
CA SER A 171 -5.45 -23.96 -21.88
C SER A 171 -4.21 -24.62 -22.46
N VAL A 172 -3.06 -23.96 -22.35
CA VAL A 172 -1.76 -24.44 -22.81
C VAL A 172 -1.01 -25.29 -21.78
N ASN A 173 -1.29 -25.12 -20.49
CA ASN A 173 -0.67 -25.86 -19.38
C ASN A 173 -1.59 -25.89 -18.14
N LYS A 174 -1.21 -26.67 -17.12
CA LYS A 174 -1.94 -26.81 -15.84
C LYS A 174 -2.27 -25.48 -15.15
N LEU A 175 -1.34 -24.52 -15.09
CA LEU A 175 -1.58 -23.25 -14.39
C LEU A 175 -2.62 -22.39 -15.10
N LYS A 176 -2.54 -22.29 -16.44
CA LYS A 176 -3.57 -21.60 -17.22
C LYS A 176 -4.91 -22.33 -17.15
N TYR A 177 -4.92 -23.66 -17.16
CA TYR A 177 -6.14 -24.45 -16.95
C TYR A 177 -6.84 -24.10 -15.64
N LEU A 178 -6.12 -24.06 -14.52
CA LEU A 178 -6.73 -23.68 -13.23
C LEU A 178 -7.34 -22.28 -13.28
N SER A 179 -6.63 -21.29 -13.84
CA SER A 179 -7.17 -19.92 -13.97
C SER A 179 -8.41 -19.82 -14.86
N VAL A 180 -8.41 -20.50 -16.02
CA VAL A 180 -9.55 -20.46 -16.96
C VAL A 180 -10.73 -21.26 -16.41
N ALA A 181 -10.48 -22.38 -15.71
CA ALA A 181 -11.52 -23.19 -15.07
C ALA A 181 -12.20 -22.45 -13.91
N VAL A 182 -11.44 -21.75 -13.07
CA VAL A 182 -11.98 -20.92 -11.99
C VAL A 182 -12.83 -19.77 -12.55
N ASN A 183 -12.36 -19.10 -13.61
CA ASN A 183 -13.12 -18.01 -14.24
C ASN A 183 -14.40 -18.53 -14.92
N ALA A 184 -14.35 -19.66 -15.64
CA ALA A 184 -15.55 -20.28 -16.22
C ALA A 184 -16.56 -20.69 -15.12
N LEU A 185 -16.08 -21.23 -14.00
CA LEU A 185 -16.93 -21.58 -12.86
C LEU A 185 -17.54 -20.34 -12.19
N LYS A 186 -16.79 -19.24 -12.12
CA LYS A 186 -17.29 -17.94 -11.63
C LYS A 186 -18.40 -17.40 -12.54
N SER A 187 -18.19 -17.37 -13.86
CA SER A 187 -19.20 -16.93 -14.82
C SER A 187 -20.43 -17.84 -14.86
N LEU A 188 -20.26 -19.16 -14.68
CA LEU A 188 -21.40 -20.08 -14.50
C LEU A 188 -22.17 -19.77 -13.22
N LYS A 189 -21.49 -19.59 -12.07
CA LYS A 189 -22.13 -19.19 -10.81
C LYS A 189 -22.84 -17.85 -10.90
N GLU A 190 -22.30 -16.90 -11.67
CA GLU A 190 -22.93 -15.60 -11.96
C GLU A 190 -24.16 -15.74 -12.86
N THR A 191 -24.13 -16.63 -13.86
CA THR A 191 -25.26 -16.95 -14.74
C THR A 191 -26.38 -17.66 -13.96
N VAL A 192 -26.03 -18.64 -13.11
CA VAL A 192 -26.97 -19.33 -12.20
C VAL A 192 -27.57 -18.34 -11.19
N ARG A 193 -26.76 -17.43 -10.61
CA ARG A 193 -27.25 -16.29 -9.81
C ARG A 193 -28.28 -15.47 -10.59
N SER A 194 -27.96 -15.08 -11.83
CA SER A 194 -28.85 -14.25 -12.65
C SER A 194 -30.17 -14.94 -12.99
N GLY A 195 -30.19 -16.27 -13.09
CA GLY A 195 -31.42 -17.05 -13.34
C GLY A 195 -32.31 -17.22 -12.10
N PHE A 196 -31.70 -17.45 -10.92
CA PHE A 196 -32.45 -17.74 -9.69
C PHE A 196 -32.78 -16.51 -8.82
N LEU A 197 -32.11 -15.36 -9.00
CA LEU A 197 -32.35 -14.16 -8.16
C LEU A 197 -33.57 -13.30 -8.55
N SER A 198 -34.37 -13.67 -9.55
CA SER A 198 -35.46 -12.82 -10.05
C SER A 198 -36.62 -12.58 -9.07
N PHE A 199 -36.75 -13.34 -7.96
CA PHE A 199 -37.96 -13.23 -7.13
C PHE A 199 -37.83 -13.23 -5.59
N PHE A 200 -36.72 -13.62 -4.96
CA PHE A 200 -36.73 -13.77 -3.48
C PHE A 200 -35.47 -13.41 -2.67
N LEU A 201 -34.34 -13.03 -3.28
CA LEU A 201 -33.14 -12.62 -2.51
C LEU A 201 -32.47 -11.30 -2.95
N PHE A 202 -33.02 -10.59 -3.93
CA PHE A 202 -32.58 -9.22 -4.24
C PHE A 202 -32.91 -8.24 -3.09
N PHE A 203 -34.03 -8.47 -2.39
CA PHE A 203 -34.55 -7.61 -1.32
C PHE A 203 -33.88 -7.77 0.06
N LEU A 204 -32.81 -8.56 0.20
CA LEU A 204 -32.13 -8.71 1.49
C LEU A 204 -30.64 -8.39 1.46
N PHE A 205 -29.90 -8.61 0.37
CA PHE A 205 -28.46 -8.29 0.35
C PHE A 205 -28.17 -6.87 -0.14
N GLU A 206 -28.79 -6.40 -1.22
CA GLU A 206 -28.78 -4.96 -1.54
C GLU A 206 -29.46 -4.17 -0.43
N CYS A 207 -30.58 -4.66 0.10
CA CYS A 207 -31.15 -4.01 1.28
C CYS A 207 -30.19 -4.05 2.47
N ILE A 208 -29.48 -5.12 2.84
CA ILE A 208 -28.57 -5.03 4.01
C ILE A 208 -27.39 -4.08 3.76
N CYS A 209 -26.77 -4.04 2.57
CA CYS A 209 -25.70 -3.07 2.32
C CYS A 209 -26.22 -1.63 2.22
N HIS A 210 -27.29 -1.40 1.45
CA HIS A 210 -27.89 -0.07 1.27
C HIS A 210 -28.63 0.40 2.54
N PHE A 211 -29.12 -0.51 3.39
CA PHE A 211 -29.70 -0.21 4.71
C PHE A 211 -28.61 -0.11 5.79
N ILE A 212 -27.44 -0.74 5.67
CA ILE A 212 -26.28 -0.38 6.50
C ILE A 212 -25.79 1.01 6.11
N GLN A 213 -25.75 1.35 4.83
CA GLN A 213 -25.33 2.68 4.36
C GLN A 213 -26.37 3.77 4.67
N ILE A 214 -27.68 3.50 4.53
CA ILE A 214 -28.77 4.38 4.99
C ILE A 214 -28.84 4.41 6.53
N LEU A 215 -28.58 3.32 7.25
CA LEU A 215 -28.55 3.32 8.71
C LEU A 215 -27.29 4.04 9.20
N TRP A 216 -26.17 4.02 8.48
CA TRP A 216 -24.96 4.78 8.78
C TRP A 216 -25.13 6.27 8.44
N GLN A 217 -25.83 6.62 7.35
CA GLN A 217 -26.27 7.98 7.08
C GLN A 217 -27.27 8.49 8.15
N ARG A 218 -28.32 7.72 8.48
CA ARG A 218 -29.30 8.08 9.52
C ARG A 218 -28.74 8.02 10.95
N LEU A 219 -27.70 7.22 11.20
CA LEU A 219 -26.93 7.26 12.45
C LEU A 219 -25.97 8.45 12.44
N SER A 220 -25.44 8.86 11.29
CA SER A 220 -24.64 10.09 11.18
C SER A 220 -25.48 11.31 11.54
N ASP A 221 -26.71 11.39 11.01
CA ASP A 221 -27.73 12.40 11.37
C ASP A 221 -28.08 12.42 12.88
N CYS A 222 -27.73 11.37 13.63
CA CYS A 222 -28.07 11.22 15.05
C CYS A 222 -26.88 11.14 16.01
N VAL A 223 -25.62 11.11 15.53
CA VAL A 223 -24.45 10.76 16.37
C VAL A 223 -23.21 11.63 16.11
N PHE A 224 -22.98 12.13 14.89
CA PHE A 224 -21.92 13.11 14.65
C PHE A 224 -22.47 14.52 14.92
N PRO A 225 -21.63 15.48 15.35
CA PRO A 225 -22.07 16.87 15.35
C PRO A 225 -22.43 17.25 13.90
N PRO A 226 -23.60 17.84 13.63
CA PRO A 226 -24.03 18.23 12.27
C PRO A 226 -23.27 19.44 11.72
N ASP A 227 -22.09 19.73 12.29
CA ASP A 227 -21.25 20.88 12.05
C ASP A 227 -19.80 20.39 11.96
N ASP A 228 -19.21 20.46 10.76
CA ASP A 228 -17.82 20.11 10.50
C ASP A 228 -16.85 20.89 11.42
N MET A 229 -17.23 22.10 11.87
CA MET A 229 -16.43 22.91 12.79
C MET A 229 -16.30 22.25 14.17
N ALA A 230 -17.38 21.63 14.66
CA ALA A 230 -17.37 20.94 15.96
C ALA A 230 -16.59 19.60 15.88
N LEU A 231 -16.63 18.89 14.74
CA LEU A 231 -15.76 17.74 14.51
C LEU A 231 -14.28 18.18 14.46
N TYR A 232 -13.98 19.26 13.74
CA TYR A 232 -12.64 19.82 13.61
C TYR A 232 -12.02 20.18 14.98
N GLU A 233 -12.74 20.92 15.83
CA GLU A 233 -12.20 21.29 17.15
C GLU A 233 -12.00 20.09 18.08
N ILE A 234 -12.81 19.01 17.97
CA ILE A 234 -12.55 17.77 18.71
C ILE A 234 -11.33 17.03 18.16
N LEU A 235 -11.15 16.99 16.83
CA LEU A 235 -10.02 16.30 16.21
C LEU A 235 -8.69 17.02 16.44
N ARG A 236 -8.72 18.32 16.71
CA ARG A 236 -7.57 19.14 17.07
C ARG A 236 -6.75 18.59 18.24
N ASP A 237 -7.40 17.94 19.21
CA ASP A 237 -6.77 17.30 20.37
C ASP A 237 -5.83 16.12 19.98
N TYR A 238 -5.94 15.58 18.76
CA TYR A 238 -5.10 14.48 18.26
C TYR A 238 -4.06 14.91 17.20
N VAL A 239 -3.98 16.20 16.87
CA VAL A 239 -2.96 16.72 15.94
C VAL A 239 -1.57 16.54 16.54
N LEU A 240 -0.64 16.03 15.74
CA LEU A 240 0.74 15.78 16.17
C LEU A 240 1.45 17.11 16.53
N THR A 241 2.18 17.12 17.64
CA THR A 241 3.04 18.26 17.99
C THR A 241 4.26 18.32 17.07
N GLU A 242 4.92 19.47 17.00
CA GLU A 242 6.13 19.67 16.17
C GLU A 242 7.23 18.65 16.54
N GLU A 243 7.41 18.36 17.82
CA GLU A 243 8.35 17.34 18.29
C GLU A 243 7.97 15.94 17.80
N LYS A 244 6.66 15.62 17.77
CA LYS A 244 6.17 14.31 17.28
C LYS A 244 6.27 14.16 15.77
N LEU A 245 6.11 15.25 15.01
CA LEU A 245 6.38 15.26 13.57
C LEU A 245 7.88 14.99 13.29
N VAL A 246 8.77 15.65 14.04
CA VAL A 246 10.22 15.45 13.96
C VAL A 246 10.63 14.03 14.36
N GLU A 247 10.14 13.52 15.50
CA GLU A 247 10.39 12.14 15.95
C GLU A 247 9.86 11.08 14.98
N SER A 248 8.74 11.36 14.31
CA SER A 248 8.11 10.46 13.32
C SER A 248 8.63 10.67 11.90
N ASN A 249 9.66 11.50 11.73
CA ASN A 249 10.34 11.76 10.46
C ASN A 249 9.45 12.32 9.33
N TYR A 250 8.51 13.20 9.69
CA TYR A 250 7.72 13.97 8.73
C TYR A 250 8.61 15.01 8.01
N PRO A 251 8.30 15.36 6.74
CA PRO A 251 9.11 16.31 5.98
C PRO A 251 8.96 17.73 6.54
N VAL A 252 10.08 18.33 6.96
CA VAL A 252 10.15 19.71 7.46
C VAL A 252 10.90 20.59 6.45
N GLN A 253 10.57 21.88 6.36
CA GLN A 253 11.19 22.81 5.43
C GLN A 253 12.70 22.95 5.69
N HIS A 254 13.52 22.88 4.63
CA HIS A 254 14.95 23.12 4.76
C HIS A 254 15.24 24.60 5.07
N PRO A 255 15.98 24.93 6.16
CA PRO A 255 16.12 26.31 6.64
C PRO A 255 16.78 27.25 5.62
N GLU A 256 17.75 26.74 4.85
CA GLU A 256 18.50 27.53 3.86
C GLU A 256 18.02 27.36 2.40
N LYS A 257 17.04 26.48 2.13
CA LYS A 257 16.66 26.08 0.77
C LYS A 257 15.14 26.00 0.59
N PRO A 258 14.49 27.09 0.15
CA PRO A 258 13.07 27.08 -0.21
C PRO A 258 12.81 26.02 -1.31
N GLY A 259 11.75 25.23 -1.14
CA GLY A 259 11.41 24.14 -2.06
C GLY A 259 12.13 22.81 -1.82
N SER A 260 12.98 22.72 -0.79
CA SER A 260 13.57 21.45 -0.33
C SER A 260 13.12 21.12 1.10
N CYS A 261 13.11 19.83 1.45
CA CYS A 261 12.82 19.37 2.81
C CYS A 261 14.06 18.80 3.52
N VAL A 262 13.93 18.58 4.82
CA VAL A 262 14.86 17.85 5.67
C VAL A 262 14.08 16.76 6.41
N LEU A 263 14.70 15.59 6.51
CA LEU A 263 14.25 14.45 7.33
C LEU A 263 15.26 14.29 8.47
N PHE A 264 14.78 14.18 9.71
CA PHE A 264 15.64 14.19 10.90
C PHE A 264 16.24 12.82 11.24
N ILE A 265 15.65 11.73 10.75
CA ILE A 265 16.18 10.38 10.87
C ILE A 265 16.89 10.01 9.57
N ASP A 266 18.22 9.82 9.70
CA ASP A 266 19.14 9.55 8.59
C ASP A 266 18.75 8.28 7.82
N VAL A 267 18.22 8.44 6.60
CA VAL A 267 17.66 7.34 5.80
C VAL A 267 18.78 6.44 5.29
N LYS A 268 19.03 5.35 6.03
CA LYS A 268 19.82 4.16 5.64
C LYS A 268 21.10 4.47 4.86
N LYS A 269 22.13 4.96 5.55
CA LYS A 269 23.56 4.74 5.23
C LYS A 269 23.86 4.66 3.73
N GLY A 270 23.60 5.76 3.02
CA GLY A 270 23.82 5.87 1.59
C GLY A 270 25.24 5.45 1.20
N SER A 271 25.40 4.85 0.03
CA SER A 271 26.75 4.57 -0.47
C SER A 271 27.47 5.90 -0.68
N ALA A 272 28.70 6.04 -0.18
CA ALA A 272 29.53 7.22 -0.44
C ALA A 272 29.86 7.41 -1.94
N ASP A 273 29.60 6.39 -2.76
CA ASP A 273 29.67 6.43 -4.21
C ASP A 273 28.30 6.83 -4.81
N PRO A 274 28.18 8.00 -5.46
CA PRO A 274 26.91 8.47 -6.03
C PRO A 274 26.40 7.61 -7.19
N LEU A 275 27.19 6.66 -7.69
CA LEU A 275 26.82 5.68 -8.72
C LEU A 275 26.46 4.30 -8.14
N LYS A 276 26.38 4.15 -6.82
CA LYS A 276 25.93 2.92 -6.16
C LYS A 276 24.64 3.13 -5.36
N ARG A 277 23.79 2.11 -5.34
CA ARG A 277 22.53 2.06 -4.59
C ARG A 277 22.44 0.73 -3.83
N ILE A 278 21.71 0.73 -2.73
CA ILE A 278 21.38 -0.48 -1.97
C ILE A 278 19.95 -0.86 -2.30
N CYS A 279 19.71 -2.13 -2.64
CA CYS A 279 18.38 -2.62 -2.95
C CYS A 279 17.51 -2.68 -1.68
N CYS A 280 16.38 -1.98 -1.65
CA CYS A 280 15.48 -2.01 -0.48
C CYS A 280 14.82 -3.38 -0.26
N ARG A 281 14.72 -4.21 -1.32
CA ARG A 281 14.11 -5.55 -1.29
C ARG A 281 15.04 -6.68 -0.83
N CYS A 282 16.32 -6.64 -1.24
CA CYS A 282 17.28 -7.74 -0.97
C CYS A 282 18.58 -7.31 -0.28
N GLY A 283 18.79 -6.01 -0.03
CA GLY A 283 20.02 -5.49 0.58
C GLY A 283 21.27 -5.48 -0.32
N SER A 284 21.22 -6.08 -1.51
CA SER A 284 22.35 -6.09 -2.44
C SER A 284 22.72 -4.68 -2.93
N THR A 285 24.01 -4.37 -3.00
CA THR A 285 24.50 -3.14 -3.62
C THR A 285 24.62 -3.32 -5.13
N TYR A 286 24.07 -2.39 -5.92
CA TYR A 286 24.12 -2.39 -7.38
C TYR A 286 24.60 -1.04 -7.91
N SER A 287 25.01 -1.00 -9.19
CA SER A 287 25.60 0.18 -9.82
C SER A 287 24.65 0.80 -10.87
N VAL A 288 24.54 2.12 -10.84
CA VAL A 288 23.73 2.95 -11.73
C VAL A 288 24.60 3.95 -12.49
N ASN A 289 24.17 4.39 -13.66
CA ASN A 289 24.82 5.45 -14.41
C ASN A 289 24.45 6.84 -13.84
N GLN A 290 24.96 7.91 -14.45
CA GLN A 290 24.67 9.30 -14.04
C GLN A 290 23.18 9.68 -14.15
N MET A 291 22.37 8.92 -14.89
CA MET A 291 20.92 9.09 -15.03
C MET A 291 20.11 8.14 -14.13
N GLY A 292 20.72 7.49 -13.13
CA GLY A 292 20.04 6.53 -12.25
C GLY A 292 19.76 5.15 -12.88
N LYS A 293 19.95 4.97 -14.19
CA LYS A 293 19.69 3.70 -14.89
C LYS A 293 20.75 2.65 -14.58
N HIS A 294 20.34 1.40 -14.34
CA HIS A 294 21.21 0.26 -14.03
C HIS A 294 22.29 0.05 -15.08
N ILE A 295 23.55 -0.08 -14.64
CA ILE A 295 24.68 -0.43 -15.54
C ILE A 295 24.59 -1.90 -15.98
N ARG A 296 24.07 -2.77 -15.11
CA ARG A 296 23.87 -4.20 -15.36
C ARG A 296 22.46 -4.60 -14.96
N LYS A 297 21.85 -5.49 -15.75
CA LYS A 297 20.59 -6.15 -15.38
C LYS A 297 20.95 -7.36 -14.52
N GLU A 298 20.73 -7.22 -13.22
CA GLU A 298 21.02 -8.24 -12.20
C GLU A 298 19.71 -8.58 -11.49
N GLU A 299 19.39 -9.88 -11.41
CA GLU A 299 18.10 -10.34 -10.88
C GLU A 299 18.00 -10.17 -9.36
N CYS A 300 17.03 -9.38 -8.92
CA CYS A 300 16.73 -9.18 -7.52
C CYS A 300 15.94 -10.38 -6.98
N ASN A 301 16.61 -11.23 -6.20
CA ASN A 301 16.02 -12.34 -5.46
C ASN A 301 15.66 -11.86 -4.04
N TYR A 302 14.38 -11.87 -3.67
CA TYR A 302 13.90 -11.30 -2.40
C TYR A 302 12.68 -12.03 -1.81
N HIS A 303 12.41 -11.75 -0.54
CA HIS A 303 11.15 -12.08 0.14
C HIS A 303 10.35 -10.80 0.31
N TYR A 304 9.08 -10.80 -0.06
CA TYR A 304 8.18 -9.65 0.16
C TYR A 304 7.48 -9.71 1.52
N GLY A 305 7.41 -10.91 2.11
CA GLY A 305 6.81 -11.13 3.43
C GLY A 305 7.79 -10.84 4.56
N LYS A 306 7.27 -10.32 5.67
CA LYS A 306 8.03 -10.10 6.90
C LYS A 306 8.31 -11.44 7.58
N GLY A 307 9.35 -11.49 8.41
CA GLY A 307 9.57 -12.62 9.31
C GLY A 307 8.48 -12.65 10.39
N VAL A 308 7.68 -13.72 10.42
CA VAL A 308 6.65 -13.96 11.44
C VAL A 308 7.19 -15.03 12.39
N THR A 309 7.07 -14.75 13.68
CA THR A 309 7.62 -15.56 14.77
C THR A 309 6.50 -16.36 15.43
N GLU A 310 6.56 -17.68 15.30
CA GLU A 310 5.53 -18.61 15.78
C GLU A 310 6.06 -19.53 16.89
N LYS A 311 5.18 -19.90 17.83
CA LYS A 311 5.48 -20.87 18.88
C LYS A 311 5.26 -22.28 18.34
N VAL A 312 6.35 -23.05 18.25
CA VAL A 312 6.34 -24.43 17.76
C VAL A 312 6.68 -25.41 18.89
N PRO A 313 6.28 -26.69 18.82
CA PRO A 313 6.70 -27.70 19.79
C PRO A 313 8.23 -27.79 19.82
N GLY A 314 8.83 -27.39 20.95
CA GLY A 314 10.29 -27.33 21.12
C GLY A 314 10.92 -25.93 21.06
N GLY A 315 10.15 -24.86 20.81
CA GLY A 315 10.66 -23.50 20.92
C GLY A 315 9.87 -22.44 20.15
N VAL A 316 10.60 -21.57 19.48
CA VAL A 316 10.07 -20.46 18.69
C VAL A 316 10.79 -20.49 17.35
N GLU A 317 10.05 -20.50 16.25
CA GLU A 317 10.59 -20.49 14.89
C GLU A 317 10.15 -19.19 14.18
N THR A 318 11.02 -18.62 13.35
CA THR A 318 10.68 -17.46 12.53
C THR A 318 10.73 -17.83 11.06
N ARG A 319 9.64 -17.56 10.34
CA ARG A 319 9.44 -17.91 8.93
C ARG A 319 8.96 -16.70 8.15
N TYR A 320 9.29 -16.59 6.86
CA TYR A 320 8.79 -15.50 6.02
C TYR A 320 7.31 -15.71 5.67
N SER A 321 6.46 -14.71 5.93
CA SER A 321 5.01 -14.80 5.64
C SER A 321 4.66 -14.99 4.16
N CYS A 322 5.61 -14.79 3.24
CA CYS A 322 5.39 -14.93 1.81
C CYS A 322 5.55 -16.37 1.27
N CYS A 323 6.19 -17.27 2.02
CA CYS A 323 6.56 -18.60 1.52
C CYS A 323 6.78 -19.66 2.60
N GLU A 324 6.59 -19.32 3.88
CA GLU A 324 6.89 -20.15 5.06
C GLU A 324 8.35 -20.62 5.16
N GLY A 325 9.24 -20.09 4.32
CA GLY A 325 10.67 -20.37 4.34
C GLY A 325 11.33 -19.87 5.62
N VAL A 326 12.34 -20.60 6.10
CA VAL A 326 13.12 -20.21 7.28
C VAL A 326 13.86 -18.89 7.07
N MET A 327 14.03 -18.09 8.13
CA MET A 327 14.81 -16.85 8.05
C MET A 327 16.21 -17.09 7.48
N GLY A 328 16.64 -16.21 6.57
CA GLY A 328 17.91 -16.33 5.84
C GLY A 328 17.88 -17.25 4.61
N ALA A 329 16.77 -17.94 4.31
CA ALA A 329 16.61 -18.67 3.04
C ALA A 329 16.67 -17.72 1.82
N PRO A 330 17.13 -18.17 0.64
CA PRO A 330 17.09 -17.39 -0.60
C PRO A 330 15.68 -16.87 -0.92
N GLY A 331 15.62 -15.70 -1.56
CA GLY A 331 14.35 -15.02 -1.88
C GLY A 331 13.36 -15.87 -2.66
N CYS A 332 12.09 -15.87 -2.25
CA CYS A 332 11.03 -16.62 -2.92
C CYS A 332 10.43 -15.91 -4.16
N GLN A 333 10.80 -14.65 -4.40
CA GLN A 333 10.45 -13.89 -5.60
C GLN A 333 11.71 -13.43 -6.33
N VAL A 334 11.60 -13.34 -7.65
CA VAL A 334 12.65 -12.84 -8.55
C VAL A 334 12.09 -11.67 -9.34
N PHE A 335 12.83 -10.56 -9.39
CA PHE A 335 12.52 -9.41 -10.22
C PHE A 335 13.74 -9.03 -11.09
N GLN A 336 13.52 -8.44 -12.26
CA GLN A 336 14.57 -8.32 -13.30
C GLN A 336 15.72 -7.36 -12.95
N VAL A 337 15.51 -6.46 -11.99
CA VAL A 337 16.48 -5.46 -11.52
C VAL A 337 16.31 -5.19 -10.03
N HIS A 338 17.29 -4.52 -9.41
CA HIS A 338 17.19 -4.01 -8.05
C HIS A 338 16.46 -2.66 -7.99
N VAL A 339 15.81 -2.33 -6.88
CA VAL A 339 15.09 -1.06 -6.66
C VAL A 339 15.46 -0.43 -5.32
N HIS A 340 15.31 0.88 -5.17
CA HIS A 340 15.62 1.61 -3.93
C HIS A 340 14.46 2.51 -3.51
N ASP A 341 14.38 2.78 -2.20
CA ASP A 341 13.29 3.47 -1.51
C ASP A 341 13.56 4.95 -1.20
N SER A 342 14.61 5.53 -1.79
CA SER A 342 14.90 6.96 -1.59
C SER A 342 13.89 7.85 -2.33
N ILE A 343 13.57 8.99 -1.72
CA ILE A 343 12.71 10.02 -2.31
C ILE A 343 13.59 11.25 -2.60
N SER A 344 13.29 12.02 -3.65
CA SER A 344 13.96 13.30 -3.90
C SER A 344 13.52 14.35 -2.88
N MET A 345 14.47 14.99 -2.20
CA MET A 345 14.21 16.02 -1.18
C MET A 345 13.90 17.41 -1.78
N ASP A 346 13.79 17.52 -3.11
CA ASP A 346 13.54 18.77 -3.86
C ASP A 346 12.20 18.77 -4.57
N GLY A 347 11.58 19.95 -4.68
CA GLY A 347 10.25 20.16 -5.28
C GLY A 347 9.12 20.11 -4.26
N PHE A 348 9.41 20.42 -3.00
CA PHE A 348 8.43 20.49 -1.92
C PHE A 348 7.66 21.81 -1.95
N VAL A 349 6.35 21.74 -1.74
CA VAL A 349 5.45 22.90 -1.62
C VAL A 349 4.87 22.95 -0.21
N SER A 350 4.67 24.15 0.34
CA SER A 350 4.08 24.33 1.68
C SER A 350 2.62 24.72 1.60
N THR A 351 1.78 24.12 2.45
CA THR A 351 0.42 24.61 2.67
C THR A 351 0.44 26.00 3.31
N VAL A 352 -0.47 26.89 2.91
CA VAL A 352 -0.51 28.29 3.36
C VAL A 352 -1.62 28.46 4.42
N PRO A 353 -1.40 29.21 5.51
CA PRO A 353 -2.46 29.53 6.49
C PRO A 353 -3.64 30.26 5.84
N ARG A 354 -4.84 30.05 6.39
CA ARG A 354 -6.06 30.75 5.94
C ARG A 354 -5.99 32.23 6.27
N HIS A 355 -6.79 33.04 5.57
CA HIS A 355 -6.85 34.47 5.85
C HIS A 355 -7.49 34.69 7.24
N PRO A 356 -6.95 35.54 8.14
CA PRO A 356 -7.45 35.66 9.52
C PRO A 356 -8.91 36.14 9.69
N SER A 357 -9.56 36.59 8.61
CA SER A 357 -10.99 36.96 8.61
C SER A 357 -11.91 35.83 8.13
N ASP A 358 -11.35 34.67 7.78
CA ASP A 358 -12.10 33.51 7.32
C ASP A 358 -12.52 32.67 8.53
N THR A 359 -13.81 32.67 8.82
CA THR A 359 -14.42 31.96 9.95
C THR A 359 -15.08 30.64 9.54
N SER A 360 -14.85 30.17 8.30
CA SER A 360 -15.37 28.88 7.85
C SER A 360 -14.42 27.74 8.26
N CYS A 361 -14.97 26.52 8.42
CA CYS A 361 -14.20 25.37 8.91
C CYS A 361 -12.92 25.15 8.06
N PRO A 362 -11.74 24.99 8.68
CA PRO A 362 -10.48 24.69 7.97
C PRO A 362 -10.54 23.43 7.10
N GLY A 363 -11.43 22.50 7.44
CA GLY A 363 -11.63 21.22 6.76
C GLY A 363 -10.91 20.07 7.45
N VAL A 364 -11.47 18.87 7.29
CA VAL A 364 -10.89 17.61 7.76
C VAL A 364 -10.95 16.63 6.59
N TYR A 365 -9.79 16.11 6.19
CA TYR A 365 -9.67 15.13 5.12
C TYR A 365 -8.79 13.96 5.56
N SER A 366 -9.11 12.76 5.10
CA SER A 366 -8.14 11.66 5.09
C SER A 366 -7.52 11.50 3.71
N LEU A 367 -6.29 11.01 3.68
CA LEU A 367 -5.47 10.88 2.48
C LEU A 367 -4.69 9.57 2.53
N ASP A 368 -4.57 8.94 1.36
CA ASP A 368 -3.74 7.75 1.14
C ASP A 368 -3.14 7.80 -0.28
N CYS A 369 -1.89 7.39 -0.41
CA CYS A 369 -1.12 7.43 -1.65
C CYS A 369 -0.55 6.07 -2.04
N GLU A 370 -0.47 5.83 -3.35
CA GLU A 370 0.24 4.68 -3.90
C GLU A 370 1.43 5.07 -4.76
N MET A 371 2.51 4.31 -4.59
CA MET A 371 3.84 4.63 -5.13
C MET A 371 4.40 3.50 -6.00
N CYS A 372 5.15 3.88 -7.03
CA CYS A 372 5.93 2.97 -7.86
C CYS A 372 7.44 3.21 -7.68
N TYR A 373 8.24 2.22 -8.10
CA TYR A 373 9.69 2.34 -8.18
C TYR A 373 10.11 2.81 -9.57
N THR A 374 10.88 3.89 -9.63
CA THR A 374 11.50 4.45 -10.84
C THR A 374 13.03 4.30 -10.80
N ILE A 375 13.71 4.71 -11.88
CA ILE A 375 15.18 4.87 -11.94
C ILE A 375 15.75 5.87 -10.91
N HIS A 376 14.91 6.67 -10.24
CA HIS A 376 15.32 7.65 -9.23
C HIS A 376 14.83 7.33 -7.80
N GLY A 377 14.05 6.26 -7.61
CA GLY A 377 13.58 5.81 -6.29
C GLY A 377 12.07 5.62 -6.25
N LEU A 378 11.41 5.97 -5.15
CA LEU A 378 9.95 5.93 -5.05
C LEU A 378 9.32 7.23 -5.58
N GLU A 379 8.30 7.10 -6.42
CA GLU A 379 7.49 8.21 -6.94
C GLU A 379 5.98 7.93 -6.84
N LEU A 380 5.22 9.00 -6.58
CA LEU A 380 3.77 8.97 -6.47
C LEU A 380 3.10 8.53 -7.78
N SER A 381 2.08 7.69 -7.67
CA SER A 381 1.40 7.06 -8.81
C SER A 381 -0.14 7.09 -8.71
N ARG A 382 -0.71 7.14 -7.50
CA ARG A 382 -2.12 7.50 -7.23
C ARG A 382 -2.22 8.25 -5.91
N VAL A 383 -3.19 9.15 -5.79
CA VAL A 383 -3.60 9.75 -4.51
C VAL A 383 -5.12 9.72 -4.40
N THR A 384 -5.64 9.38 -3.23
CA THR A 384 -7.05 9.54 -2.90
C THR A 384 -7.22 10.41 -1.65
N VAL A 385 -8.21 11.28 -1.66
CA VAL A 385 -8.58 12.18 -0.57
C VAL A 385 -10.08 12.06 -0.32
N VAL A 386 -10.41 11.85 0.96
CA VAL A 386 -11.76 11.58 1.45
C VAL A 386 -12.13 12.62 2.51
N ASN A 387 -13.37 13.11 2.52
CA ASN A 387 -13.84 14.13 3.48
C ASN A 387 -14.35 13.53 4.81
N SER A 388 -14.71 14.42 5.76
CA SER A 388 -15.36 14.07 7.04
C SER A 388 -16.58 13.15 6.93
N SER A 389 -17.29 13.19 5.81
CA SER A 389 -18.48 12.37 5.51
C SER A 389 -18.13 11.01 4.85
N VAL A 390 -16.84 10.66 4.77
CA VAL A 390 -16.33 9.44 4.12
C VAL A 390 -16.76 9.37 2.65
N GLN A 391 -16.61 10.48 1.94
CA GLN A 391 -16.80 10.59 0.48
C GLN A 391 -15.50 11.02 -0.18
N VAL A 392 -15.13 10.36 -1.29
CA VAL A 392 -14.01 10.76 -2.14
C VAL A 392 -14.26 12.16 -2.69
N VAL A 393 -13.34 13.09 -2.41
CA VAL A 393 -13.34 14.46 -2.97
C VAL A 393 -12.28 14.64 -4.05
N TYR A 394 -11.25 13.80 -4.05
CA TYR A 394 -10.20 13.79 -5.07
C TYR A 394 -9.61 12.38 -5.17
N ASP A 395 -9.69 11.76 -6.35
CA ASP A 395 -8.93 10.54 -6.70
C ASP A 395 -8.33 10.76 -8.08
N THR A 396 -7.04 10.49 -8.24
CA THR A 396 -6.30 10.72 -9.48
C THR A 396 -5.04 9.86 -9.51
N PHE A 397 -4.77 9.23 -10.65
CA PHE A 397 -3.45 8.66 -10.95
C PHE A 397 -2.49 9.76 -11.40
N ILE A 398 -1.23 9.64 -11.00
CA ILE A 398 -0.14 10.54 -11.34
C ILE A 398 0.73 9.84 -12.37
N ARG A 399 1.24 10.61 -13.33
CA ARG A 399 2.35 10.19 -14.19
C ARG A 399 3.67 10.52 -13.47
N PRO A 400 4.49 9.52 -13.08
CA PRO A 400 5.83 9.74 -12.56
C PRO A 400 6.71 10.50 -13.57
N ASP A 401 7.61 11.32 -13.07
CA ASP A 401 8.53 12.10 -13.91
C ASP A 401 9.58 11.20 -14.56
N ASN A 402 9.94 10.10 -13.88
CA ASN A 402 11.02 9.20 -14.27
C ASN A 402 10.54 7.84 -14.82
N GLU A 403 11.45 7.12 -15.49
CA GLU A 403 11.17 5.79 -16.05
C GLU A 403 10.79 4.81 -14.93
N VAL A 404 9.52 4.39 -14.92
CA VAL A 404 9.01 3.37 -13.98
C VAL A 404 9.67 2.03 -14.27
N ILE A 405 10.20 1.43 -13.21
CA ILE A 405 10.84 0.12 -13.20
C ILE A 405 9.86 -0.95 -12.73
N ASP A 406 9.12 -0.66 -11.67
CA ASP A 406 8.16 -1.57 -11.06
C ASP A 406 6.98 -0.77 -10.49
N TYR A 407 5.79 -1.02 -11.01
CA TYR A 407 4.53 -0.42 -10.55
C TYR A 407 4.15 -0.82 -9.12
N ASN A 408 4.83 -1.81 -8.54
CA ASN A 408 4.62 -2.34 -7.20
C ASN A 408 3.22 -2.98 -7.01
N THR A 409 2.56 -3.37 -8.11
CA THR A 409 1.14 -3.78 -8.24
C THR A 409 0.63 -4.76 -7.19
N ARG A 410 1.48 -5.64 -6.65
CA ARG A 410 1.14 -6.54 -5.53
C ARG A 410 0.63 -5.79 -4.30
N PHE A 411 1.16 -4.60 -4.07
CA PHE A 411 0.82 -3.72 -2.96
C PHE A 411 -0.04 -2.56 -3.47
N SER A 412 0.35 -1.93 -4.58
CA SER A 412 -0.30 -0.70 -5.04
C SER A 412 -1.58 -0.86 -5.85
N GLY A 413 -1.79 -2.05 -6.41
CA GLY A 413 -2.85 -2.32 -7.40
C GLY A 413 -2.74 -1.61 -8.75
N ILE A 414 -1.78 -0.69 -8.88
CA ILE A 414 -1.54 0.09 -10.10
C ILE A 414 -0.97 -0.80 -11.21
N CYS A 415 -1.56 -0.72 -12.40
CA CYS A 415 -1.04 -1.34 -13.61
C CYS A 415 -0.33 -0.34 -14.54
N GLU A 416 0.33 -0.86 -15.58
CA GLU A 416 1.08 -0.05 -16.54
C GLU A 416 0.17 0.88 -17.35
N GLU A 417 -1.06 0.42 -17.61
CA GLU A 417 -2.09 1.14 -18.34
C GLU A 417 -2.60 2.36 -17.57
N ASP A 418 -2.74 2.30 -16.24
CA ASP A 418 -3.21 3.42 -15.42
C ASP A 418 -2.23 4.60 -15.51
N VAL A 419 -0.93 4.31 -15.32
CA VAL A 419 0.13 5.32 -15.33
C VAL A 419 0.41 5.86 -16.73
N LYS A 420 0.41 5.00 -17.77
CA LYS A 420 0.65 5.43 -19.16
C LYS A 420 -0.57 6.12 -19.79
N GLY A 421 -1.78 5.77 -19.34
CA GLY A 421 -3.02 6.41 -19.76
C GLY A 421 -3.16 7.83 -19.22
N ASN A 422 -2.62 8.09 -18.03
CA ASN A 422 -2.69 9.39 -17.38
C ASN A 422 -1.63 10.39 -17.89
N ARG A 423 -1.93 11.67 -17.72
CA ARG A 423 -1.08 12.83 -18.07
C ARG A 423 -0.89 13.81 -16.92
N THR A 424 -1.65 13.69 -15.84
CA THR A 424 -1.55 14.56 -14.66
C THR A 424 -0.17 14.43 -14.03
N SER A 425 0.51 15.56 -13.91
CA SER A 425 1.80 15.69 -13.25
C SER A 425 1.65 15.85 -11.73
N LEU A 426 2.70 15.52 -10.97
CA LEU A 426 2.76 15.78 -9.53
C LEU A 426 2.45 17.25 -9.20
N ARG A 427 2.90 18.18 -10.04
CA ARG A 427 2.65 19.61 -9.85
C ARG A 427 1.16 19.98 -9.97
N GLU A 428 0.42 19.40 -10.92
CA GLU A 428 -1.02 19.65 -11.06
C GLU A 428 -1.80 19.07 -9.87
N VAL A 429 -1.36 17.93 -9.32
CA VAL A 429 -1.87 17.40 -8.05
C VAL A 429 -1.60 18.37 -6.90
N GLN A 430 -0.37 18.84 -6.73
CA GLN A 430 0.00 19.82 -5.71
C GLN A 430 -0.85 21.09 -5.80
N GLU A 431 -1.00 21.67 -7.00
CA GLU A 431 -1.82 22.87 -7.23
C GLU A 431 -3.31 22.61 -6.92
N THR A 432 -3.81 21.40 -7.19
CA THR A 432 -5.19 21.00 -6.87
C THR A 432 -5.39 20.84 -5.36
N LEU A 433 -4.50 20.12 -4.67
CA LEU A 433 -4.55 19.95 -3.22
C LEU A 433 -4.46 21.29 -2.50
N LEU A 434 -3.52 22.17 -2.89
CA LEU A 434 -3.37 23.51 -2.31
C LEU A 434 -4.57 24.45 -2.53
N SER A 435 -5.51 24.09 -3.41
CA SER A 435 -6.75 24.87 -3.60
C SER A 435 -7.79 24.65 -2.50
N PHE A 436 -7.70 23.54 -1.75
CA PHE A 436 -8.65 23.19 -0.67
C PHE A 436 -7.98 22.73 0.64
N VAL A 437 -6.69 22.37 0.62
CA VAL A 437 -5.87 22.07 1.80
C VAL A 437 -5.03 23.29 2.18
N SER A 438 -5.42 23.93 3.27
CA SER A 438 -4.68 25.02 3.93
C SER A 438 -3.74 24.49 5.02
N ALA A 439 -2.88 25.35 5.59
CA ALA A 439 -2.05 24.95 6.74
C ALA A 439 -2.89 24.60 7.98
N ASP A 440 -4.10 25.16 8.09
CA ASP A 440 -5.03 24.92 9.19
C ASP A 440 -5.93 23.69 8.95
N THR A 441 -5.96 23.13 7.73
CA THR A 441 -6.77 21.95 7.40
C THR A 441 -6.19 20.70 8.08
N ILE A 442 -7.03 19.86 8.71
CA ILE A 442 -6.55 18.60 9.31
C ILE A 442 -6.41 17.52 8.21
N LEU A 443 -5.22 16.92 8.09
CA LEU A 443 -4.97 15.73 7.28
C LEU A 443 -4.85 14.47 8.16
N ILE A 444 -5.59 13.41 7.81
CA ILE A 444 -5.64 12.14 8.54
C ILE A 444 -5.07 11.01 7.65
N GLY A 445 -4.25 10.13 8.21
CA GLY A 445 -3.74 8.96 7.47
C GLY A 445 -3.16 7.88 8.37
N HIS A 446 -2.36 6.97 7.79
CA HIS A 446 -1.71 5.88 8.52
C HIS A 446 -0.24 5.73 8.11
N GLY A 447 0.67 6.36 8.87
CA GLY A 447 2.07 6.50 8.45
C GLY A 447 2.25 7.58 7.37
N LEU A 448 1.51 8.69 7.50
CA LEU A 448 1.39 9.76 6.49
C LEU A 448 2.73 10.47 6.19
N GLU A 449 3.81 10.15 6.92
CA GLU A 449 5.17 10.58 6.60
C GLU A 449 5.60 10.18 5.17
N THR A 450 5.21 8.99 4.71
CA THR A 450 5.57 8.50 3.37
C THR A 450 4.82 9.21 2.26
N ASP A 451 3.54 9.44 2.48
CA ASP A 451 2.60 10.07 1.55
C ASP A 451 2.95 11.54 1.33
N LEU A 452 3.20 12.28 2.41
CA LEU A 452 3.62 13.69 2.33
C LEU A 452 5.01 13.84 1.68
N CYS A 453 5.91 12.86 1.86
CA CYS A 453 7.17 12.82 1.10
C CYS A 453 6.94 12.54 -0.39
N ALA A 454 6.04 11.61 -0.76
CA ALA A 454 5.73 11.28 -2.15
C ALA A 454 5.00 12.41 -2.89
N LEU A 455 4.06 13.08 -2.21
CA LEU A 455 3.37 14.31 -2.66
C LEU A 455 4.29 15.54 -2.69
N LYS A 456 5.43 15.46 -2.01
CA LYS A 456 6.32 16.59 -1.71
C LYS A 456 5.55 17.76 -1.09
N LEU A 457 4.76 17.49 -0.06
CA LEU A 457 3.89 18.46 0.61
C LEU A 457 4.37 18.70 2.04
N LEU A 458 4.69 19.95 2.37
CA LEU A 458 5.02 20.39 3.72
C LEU A 458 3.74 20.87 4.41
N HIS A 459 3.25 20.06 5.35
CA HIS A 459 2.01 20.28 6.07
C HIS A 459 2.15 19.80 7.53
N GLY A 460 1.73 20.63 8.49
CA GLY A 460 1.94 20.36 9.92
C GLY A 460 0.71 19.87 10.69
N THR A 461 -0.51 20.05 10.16
CA THR A 461 -1.75 19.77 10.90
C THR A 461 -2.21 18.33 10.64
N VAL A 462 -1.36 17.38 11.03
CA VAL A 462 -1.51 15.94 10.75
C VAL A 462 -2.05 15.17 11.96
N ILE A 463 -2.95 14.22 11.69
CA ILE A 463 -3.35 13.14 12.61
C ILE A 463 -2.95 11.80 11.99
N ASP A 464 -1.99 11.11 12.62
CA ASP A 464 -1.56 9.78 12.18
C ASP A 464 -2.22 8.69 13.03
N THR A 465 -3.07 7.87 12.40
CA THR A 465 -3.74 6.75 13.09
C THR A 465 -2.75 5.72 13.64
N SER A 466 -1.55 5.58 13.08
CA SER A 466 -0.50 4.71 13.62
C SER A 466 0.08 5.23 14.94
N VAL A 467 -0.12 6.52 15.25
CA VAL A 467 0.26 7.17 16.52
C VAL A 467 -0.94 7.24 17.49
N VAL A 468 -2.13 7.59 16.99
CA VAL A 468 -3.37 7.65 17.80
C VAL A 468 -3.78 6.29 18.37
N PHE A 469 -3.46 5.21 17.65
CA PHE A 469 -3.69 3.82 18.08
C PHE A 469 -2.35 3.10 18.33
N PRO A 470 -1.68 3.38 19.47
CA PRO A 470 -0.33 2.88 19.73
C PRO A 470 -0.31 1.35 19.97
N HIS A 471 0.74 0.70 19.49
CA HIS A 471 0.99 -0.71 19.78
C HIS A 471 1.31 -0.92 21.27
N ARG A 472 0.87 -2.06 21.83
CA ARG A 472 1.02 -2.38 23.28
C ARG A 472 2.47 -2.46 23.76
N LEU A 473 3.42 -2.71 22.86
CA LEU A 473 4.86 -2.75 23.16
C LEU A 473 5.56 -1.38 22.96
N GLY A 474 4.84 -0.35 22.51
CA GLY A 474 5.42 0.94 22.13
C GLY A 474 6.26 0.88 20.84
N LEU A 475 6.87 2.02 20.52
CA LEU A 475 7.80 2.16 19.38
C LEU A 475 9.02 1.22 19.56
N PRO A 476 9.58 0.67 18.46
CA PRO A 476 9.28 0.97 17.05
C PRO A 476 8.09 0.17 16.48
N HIS A 477 7.34 -0.59 17.29
CA HIS A 477 6.21 -1.34 16.80
C HIS A 477 5.01 -0.41 16.55
N LYS A 478 4.55 -0.32 15.29
CA LYS A 478 3.27 0.27 14.88
C LYS A 478 2.26 -0.86 14.60
N LEU A 479 0.97 -0.65 14.88
CA LEU A 479 -0.11 -1.51 14.35
C LEU A 479 -0.30 -1.21 12.86
N THR A 480 -0.68 -2.20 12.05
CA THR A 480 -1.03 -1.97 10.64
C THR A 480 -2.47 -1.49 10.50
N LEU A 481 -2.80 -0.74 9.44
CA LEU A 481 -4.16 -0.28 9.17
C LEU A 481 -5.17 -1.44 9.15
N ASN A 482 -4.87 -2.54 8.45
CA ASN A 482 -5.66 -3.77 8.46
C ASN A 482 -5.95 -4.31 9.88
N ASN A 483 -4.97 -4.28 10.79
CA ASN A 483 -5.20 -4.73 12.17
C ASN A 483 -6.08 -3.73 12.94
N LEU A 484 -5.91 -2.43 12.73
CA LEU A 484 -6.78 -1.41 13.32
C LEU A 484 -8.23 -1.55 12.85
N THR A 485 -8.49 -1.73 11.55
CA THR A 485 -9.85 -1.91 11.05
C THR A 485 -10.48 -3.21 11.54
N ALA A 486 -9.71 -4.30 11.64
CA ALA A 486 -10.19 -5.57 12.16
C ALA A 486 -10.54 -5.52 13.66
N ASP A 487 -9.73 -4.81 14.46
CA ASP A 487 -9.94 -4.69 15.91
C ASP A 487 -11.03 -3.68 16.28
N TYR A 488 -11.07 -2.52 15.62
CA TYR A 488 -11.96 -1.42 16.00
C TYR A 488 -13.24 -1.33 15.15
N LEU A 489 -13.12 -1.47 13.82
CA LEU A 489 -14.24 -1.36 12.88
C LEU A 489 -14.90 -2.71 12.54
N ARG A 490 -14.26 -3.83 12.90
CA ARG A 490 -14.65 -5.20 12.51
C ARG A 490 -14.70 -5.41 10.99
N ARG A 491 -13.91 -4.64 10.23
CA ARG A 491 -13.73 -4.76 8.78
C ARG A 491 -12.32 -5.22 8.45
N ILE A 492 -12.20 -6.19 7.55
CA ILE A 492 -10.92 -6.59 6.96
C ILE A 492 -10.78 -5.87 5.61
N ILE A 493 -9.60 -5.31 5.37
CA ILE A 493 -9.18 -4.58 4.16
C ILE A 493 -7.88 -5.20 3.63
N GLN A 494 -7.39 -4.78 2.45
CA GLN A 494 -6.08 -5.20 1.92
C GLN A 494 -5.92 -6.73 1.69
N GLU A 495 -6.99 -7.52 1.64
CA GLU A 495 -6.95 -8.97 1.29
C GLU A 495 -6.82 -9.25 -0.22
N SER A 496 -6.92 -8.21 -1.05
CA SER A 496 -6.89 -8.32 -2.50
C SER A 496 -5.53 -8.78 -3.02
N VAL A 497 -5.53 -9.83 -3.85
CA VAL A 497 -4.34 -10.31 -4.58
C VAL A 497 -3.88 -9.28 -5.64
N CYS A 498 -4.75 -8.35 -5.99
CA CYS A 498 -4.52 -7.28 -6.97
C CYS A 498 -4.06 -5.98 -6.31
N GLY A 499 -3.49 -6.00 -5.10
CA GLY A 499 -3.07 -4.80 -4.38
C GLY A 499 -4.17 -4.14 -3.54
N HIS A 500 -3.77 -3.11 -2.80
CA HIS A 500 -4.62 -2.27 -1.95
C HIS A 500 -5.48 -1.32 -2.80
N ASP A 501 -6.42 -0.64 -2.16
CA ASP A 501 -7.20 0.43 -2.77
C ASP A 501 -7.15 1.66 -1.87
N THR A 502 -6.62 2.76 -2.42
CA THR A 502 -6.44 4.04 -1.72
C THR A 502 -7.77 4.63 -1.24
N GLU A 503 -8.89 4.29 -1.88
CA GLU A 503 -10.23 4.70 -1.41
C GLU A 503 -10.61 3.99 -0.10
N ASP A 504 -10.46 2.67 -0.02
CA ASP A 504 -10.75 1.87 1.18
C ASP A 504 -9.82 2.25 2.34
N ASP A 505 -8.54 2.49 2.06
CA ASP A 505 -7.51 2.80 3.06
C ASP A 505 -7.65 4.25 3.60
N ALA A 506 -7.91 5.24 2.73
CA ALA A 506 -8.24 6.60 3.17
C ALA A 506 -9.56 6.66 3.94
N ALA A 507 -10.60 5.95 3.49
CA ALA A 507 -11.88 5.86 4.18
C ALA A 507 -11.73 5.21 5.57
N ALA A 508 -10.96 4.12 5.67
CA ALA A 508 -10.65 3.46 6.94
C ALA A 508 -9.98 4.40 7.95
N CYS A 509 -9.05 5.26 7.51
CA CYS A 509 -8.39 6.23 8.38
C CYS A 509 -9.38 7.25 8.97
N MET A 510 -10.32 7.76 8.17
CA MET A 510 -11.38 8.67 8.65
C MET A 510 -12.31 7.96 9.62
N GLU A 511 -12.81 6.78 9.26
CA GLU A 511 -13.73 5.99 10.10
C GLU A 511 -13.12 5.60 11.46
N LEU A 512 -11.82 5.29 11.52
CA LEU A 512 -11.10 5.03 12.76
C LEU A 512 -11.12 6.25 13.70
N MET A 513 -10.90 7.46 13.16
CA MET A 513 -10.95 8.69 13.95
C MET A 513 -12.38 9.05 14.37
N LEU A 514 -13.38 8.88 13.49
CA LEU A 514 -14.79 9.05 13.82
C LEU A 514 -15.25 8.06 14.91
N TRP A 515 -14.77 6.81 14.87
CA TRP A 515 -15.00 5.80 15.91
C TRP A 515 -14.37 6.22 17.24
N LYS A 516 -13.11 6.69 17.22
CA LYS A 516 -12.35 7.13 18.40
C LYS A 516 -13.06 8.27 19.14
N VAL A 517 -13.46 9.31 18.40
CA VAL A 517 -14.23 10.46 18.92
C VAL A 517 -15.56 10.01 19.52
N LYS A 518 -16.28 9.09 18.84
CA LYS A 518 -17.57 8.57 19.31
C LYS A 518 -17.45 7.78 20.62
N GLU A 519 -16.46 6.92 20.77
CA GLU A 519 -16.28 6.17 22.03
C GLU A 519 -15.87 7.08 23.19
N GLU A 520 -14.97 8.04 22.98
CA GLU A 520 -14.60 9.00 24.03
C GLU A 520 -15.74 9.96 24.39
N GLY A 521 -16.59 10.33 23.43
CA GLY A 521 -17.83 11.05 23.65
C GLY A 521 -18.84 10.28 24.52
N LYS A 522 -18.91 8.95 24.41
CA LYS A 522 -19.71 8.11 25.34
C LYS A 522 -19.11 8.13 26.74
N VAL A 523 -17.79 7.98 26.86
CA VAL A 523 -17.11 8.02 28.17
C VAL A 523 -17.40 9.35 28.86
N LYS A 524 -17.20 10.49 28.19
CA LYS A 524 -17.48 11.82 28.75
C LYS A 524 -18.95 11.98 29.20
N LYS A 525 -19.92 11.33 28.54
CA LYS A 525 -21.35 11.31 28.93
C LYS A 525 -21.71 10.36 30.08
N ILE A 526 -20.80 9.49 30.52
CA ILE A 526 -21.02 8.57 31.66
C ILE A 526 -20.56 9.19 32.98
N TRP A 527 -19.71 10.23 32.92
CA TRP A 527 -19.17 10.96 34.08
C TRP A 527 -19.84 12.32 34.35
N ILE A 528 -20.98 12.59 33.70
CA ILE A 528 -21.85 13.77 33.88
C ILE A 528 -23.24 13.28 34.30
#